data_AF-A0A6P3H2N1-F1
#
_entry.id   AF-A0A6P3H2N1-F1
#
_cell.length_a   1.000
_cell.length_b   1.000
_cell.length_c   1.000
_cell.angle_alpha   90.00
_cell.angle_beta   90.00
_cell.angle_gamma   90.00
#
_symmetry.space_group_name_H-M   'P 1'
#
loop_
_entity.id
_entity.type
_entity.pdbx_description
1 polymer ?
#
loop_
_entity_poly.entity_id
_entity_poly.type
_entity_poly.pdbx_seq_one_letter_code
_entity_poly.pdbx_strand_id
1 'polypeptide(L)'
;KLSDVLSFTSKVTFPVRVFRLLGVETLVVTNAAGGLNPNFEVGDIMLIRDHINLPGFSGENPLRGPNEERFGVRFPAMSDAYDRDMRQKAHSTWKQMGEQRELQEGTYVMVAGPSYETVAECHLLQNLGADAVGEKGNLAGGFIMWGDFFCLFFFF
;
A
#
# COMPACT_ATOMS: atom_id res chain seq x y z
N LYS A 1 2.59 -2.78 31.36
CA LYS A 1 3.18 -4.08 30.94
C LYS A 1 3.55 -3.94 29.46
N LEU A 2 4.70 -4.47 29.02
CA LEU A 2 5.18 -4.37 27.62
C LEU A 2 4.22 -5.02 26.59
N SER A 3 3.13 -5.63 27.07
CA SER A 3 2.05 -6.26 26.31
C SER A 3 1.09 -5.28 25.63
N ASP A 4 0.97 -4.04 26.11
CA ASP A 4 -0.13 -3.15 25.72
C ASP A 4 0.22 -2.20 24.55
N VAL A 5 1.49 -2.20 24.12
CA VAL A 5 2.02 -1.31 23.06
C VAL A 5 2.20 -2.03 21.71
N LEU A 6 2.05 -3.36 21.70
CA LEU A 6 2.30 -4.19 20.53
C LEU A 6 1.01 -4.63 19.86
N SER A 7 0.22 -3.66 19.37
CA SER A 7 -0.70 -3.95 18.27
C SER A 7 0.10 -4.61 17.15
N PHE A 8 -0.42 -5.69 16.57
CA PHE A 8 0.21 -6.40 15.45
C PHE A 8 0.63 -5.41 14.33
N THR A 9 -0.18 -4.36 14.11
CA THR A 9 0.06 -3.28 13.14
C THR A 9 1.34 -2.49 13.43
N SER A 10 1.71 -2.30 14.70
CA SER A 10 2.97 -1.65 15.10
C SER A 10 4.20 -2.51 14.83
N LYS A 11 4.07 -3.84 14.84
CA LYS A 11 5.17 -4.75 14.51
C LYS A 11 5.47 -4.75 13.02
N VAL A 12 4.44 -4.74 12.17
CA VAL A 12 4.60 -4.75 10.70
C VAL A 12 5.28 -3.47 10.21
N THR A 13 5.04 -2.34 10.86
CA THR A 13 5.65 -1.04 10.49
C THR A 13 7.00 -0.75 11.13
N PHE A 14 7.50 -1.64 12.00
CA PHE A 14 8.77 -1.44 12.69
C PHE A 14 9.97 -1.30 11.72
N PRO A 15 10.12 -2.13 10.66
CA PRO A 15 11.24 -1.98 9.72
C PRO A 15 11.29 -0.61 9.04
N VAL A 16 10.13 0.01 8.77
CA VAL A 16 10.05 1.36 8.19
C VAL A 16 10.72 2.40 9.07
N ARG A 17 10.45 2.34 10.38
CA ARG A 17 11.06 3.24 11.36
C ARG A 17 12.57 3.04 11.43
N VAL A 18 13.03 1.80 11.30
CA VAL A 18 14.47 1.49 11.24
C VAL A 18 15.07 2.09 9.96
N PHE A 19 14.45 1.91 8.80
CA PHE A 19 14.92 2.50 7.54
C PHE A 19 14.97 4.03 7.60
N ARG A 20 13.97 4.68 8.21
CA ARG A 20 13.99 6.13 8.44
C ARG A 20 15.22 6.57 9.22
N LEU A 21 15.54 5.85 10.31
CA LEU A 21 16.69 6.15 11.16
C LEU A 21 18.03 5.86 10.47
N LEU A 22 18.05 4.95 9.49
CA LEU A 22 19.21 4.69 8.64
C LEU A 22 19.38 5.72 7.51
N GLY A 23 18.48 6.71 7.40
CA GLY A 23 18.54 7.74 6.37
C GLY A 23 17.95 7.33 5.02
N VAL A 24 17.11 6.30 4.98
CA VAL A 24 16.37 5.94 3.76
C VAL A 24 15.29 7.00 3.50
N GLU A 25 15.29 7.53 2.29
CA GLU A 25 14.31 8.54 1.82
C GLU A 25 13.26 7.95 0.87
N THR A 26 13.55 6.80 0.28
CA THR A 26 12.72 6.17 -0.76
C THR A 26 12.52 4.70 -0.41
N LEU A 27 11.26 4.27 -0.33
CA LEU A 27 10.91 2.87 -0.13
C LEU A 27 10.30 2.31 -1.43
N VAL A 28 10.51 1.03 -1.69
CA VAL A 28 9.84 0.32 -2.78
C VAL A 28 9.18 -0.88 -2.15
N VAL A 29 7.88 -1.05 -2.40
CA VAL A 29 7.06 -2.03 -1.68
C VAL A 29 6.34 -2.89 -2.69
N THR A 30 6.67 -4.18 -2.77
CA THR A 30 6.08 -5.09 -3.75
C THR A 30 5.08 -6.03 -3.10
N ASN A 31 4.03 -6.42 -3.83
CA ASN A 31 3.00 -7.31 -3.30
C ASN A 31 2.21 -8.05 -4.38
N ALA A 32 1.79 -9.27 -4.06
CA ALA A 32 0.75 -9.97 -4.78
C ALA A 32 -0.64 -9.46 -4.36
N ALA A 33 -1.49 -9.18 -5.33
CA ALA A 33 -2.84 -8.65 -5.13
C ALA A 33 -3.87 -9.43 -5.96
N GLY A 34 -5.12 -9.44 -5.55
CA GLY A 34 -6.23 -9.83 -6.42
C GLY A 34 -6.55 -8.68 -7.38
N GLY A 35 -6.57 -8.94 -8.69
CA GLY A 35 -7.05 -7.98 -9.68
C GLY A 35 -8.57 -7.84 -9.57
N LEU A 36 -9.04 -6.63 -9.24
CA LEU A 36 -10.47 -6.29 -9.24
C LEU A 36 -10.88 -5.63 -10.55
N ASN A 37 -9.97 -4.87 -11.18
CA ASN A 37 -10.26 -4.27 -12.47
C ASN A 37 -10.33 -5.36 -13.56
N PRO A 38 -11.46 -5.51 -14.28
CA PRO A 38 -11.62 -6.57 -15.29
C PRO A 38 -10.72 -6.38 -16.51
N ASN A 39 -10.07 -5.23 -16.66
CA ASN A 39 -9.07 -5.00 -17.70
C ASN A 39 -7.68 -5.53 -17.32
N PHE A 40 -7.47 -5.92 -16.06
CA PHE A 40 -6.19 -6.48 -15.63
C PHE A 40 -6.14 -7.97 -15.88
N GLU A 41 -4.99 -8.42 -16.33
CA GLU A 41 -4.69 -9.84 -16.50
C GLU A 41 -3.69 -10.32 -15.44
N VAL A 42 -3.69 -11.63 -15.19
CA VAL A 42 -2.61 -12.26 -14.40
C VAL A 42 -1.27 -11.97 -15.09
N GLY A 43 -0.26 -11.57 -14.32
CA GLY A 43 1.04 -11.14 -14.83
C GLY A 43 1.15 -9.63 -15.10
N ASP A 44 0.05 -8.87 -15.01
CA ASP A 44 0.14 -7.42 -15.13
C ASP A 44 0.89 -6.80 -13.96
N ILE A 45 1.48 -5.65 -14.20
CA ILE A 45 2.13 -4.85 -13.15
C ILE A 45 1.29 -3.60 -12.96
N MET A 46 0.83 -3.36 -11.72
CA MET A 46 0.07 -2.18 -11.37
C MET A 46 0.83 -1.27 -10.42
N LEU A 47 1.07 -0.04 -10.83
CA LEU A 47 1.47 1.04 -9.94
C LEU A 47 0.29 1.47 -9.06
N ILE A 48 0.51 1.57 -7.75
CA ILE A 48 -0.49 2.14 -6.86
C ILE A 48 -0.46 3.66 -6.97
N ARG A 49 -1.58 4.24 -7.40
CA ARG A 49 -1.84 5.68 -7.41
C ARG A 49 -2.43 6.17 -6.10
N ASP A 50 -3.27 5.35 -5.50
CA ASP A 50 -3.99 5.66 -4.27
C ASP A 50 -4.38 4.38 -3.52
N HIS A 51 -4.83 4.49 -2.27
CA HIS A 51 -5.31 3.34 -1.51
C HIS A 51 -6.59 3.58 -0.73
N ILE A 52 -7.30 2.48 -0.48
CA ILE A 52 -8.41 2.40 0.47
C ILE A 52 -7.95 1.55 1.66
N ASN A 53 -7.95 2.15 2.84
CA ASN A 53 -7.51 1.50 4.07
C ASN A 53 -8.70 1.10 4.94
N LEU A 54 -9.35 -0.01 4.61
CA LEU A 54 -10.52 -0.50 5.35
C LEU A 54 -10.23 -0.78 6.83
N PRO A 55 -9.09 -1.43 7.21
CA PRO A 55 -8.75 -1.58 8.63
C PRO A 55 -8.60 -0.23 9.34
N GLY A 56 -8.03 0.77 8.68
CA GLY A 56 -7.86 2.12 9.21
C GLY A 56 -9.18 2.79 9.59
N PHE A 57 -10.23 2.62 8.78
CA PHE A 57 -11.57 3.13 9.11
C PHE A 57 -12.15 2.51 10.39
N SER A 58 -11.78 1.28 10.71
CA SER A 58 -12.15 0.58 11.95
C SER A 58 -11.18 0.82 13.11
N GLY A 59 -10.22 1.74 12.95
CA GLY A 59 -9.25 2.10 13.99
C GLY A 59 -7.99 1.21 14.07
N GLU A 60 -7.80 0.31 13.11
CA GLU A 60 -6.58 -0.50 12.96
C GLU A 60 -5.54 0.24 12.10
N ASN A 61 -5.00 1.34 12.63
CA ASN A 61 -3.99 2.19 11.99
C ASN A 61 -2.67 2.19 12.82
N PRO A 62 -1.47 2.08 12.23
CA PRO A 62 -0.18 2.02 12.94
C PRO A 62 0.20 3.36 13.60
N LEU A 63 -0.47 4.45 13.24
CA LEU A 63 -0.32 5.75 13.90
C LEU A 63 -1.20 5.86 15.16
N ARG A 64 -2.02 4.84 15.45
CA ARG A 64 -2.78 4.75 16.70
C ARG A 64 -1.84 4.59 17.89
N GLY A 65 -2.14 5.30 18.98
CA GLY A 65 -1.29 5.38 20.17
C GLY A 65 -0.55 6.73 20.24
N PRO A 66 0.41 6.89 21.16
CA PRO A 66 1.22 8.12 21.30
C PRO A 66 1.99 8.44 20.00
N ASN A 67 2.09 9.74 19.67
CA ASN A 67 2.92 10.19 18.56
C ASN A 67 4.36 10.36 19.01
N GLU A 68 5.30 9.93 18.18
CA GLU A 68 6.71 10.16 18.41
C GLU A 68 7.18 11.25 17.42
N GLU A 69 7.42 12.45 17.94
CA GLU A 69 7.66 13.66 17.11
C GLU A 69 8.91 13.54 16.22
N ARG A 70 9.87 12.67 16.58
CA ARG A 70 11.06 12.38 15.77
C ARG A 70 10.75 11.78 14.41
N PHE A 71 9.56 11.22 14.25
CA PHE A 71 9.17 10.44 13.09
C PHE A 71 8.21 11.17 12.16
N GLY A 72 7.50 12.19 12.66
CA GLY A 72 6.57 12.96 11.85
C GLY A 72 5.49 13.65 12.68
N VAL A 73 4.60 14.32 11.97
CA VAL A 73 3.43 15.01 12.55
C VAL A 73 2.38 14.03 13.03
N ARG A 74 1.52 14.46 13.96
CA ARG A 74 0.44 13.63 14.51
C ARG A 74 -0.58 13.18 13.47
N PHE A 75 -0.89 14.06 12.52
CA PHE A 75 -1.93 13.89 11.52
C PHE A 75 -1.34 14.15 10.12
N PRO A 76 -0.61 13.18 9.54
CA PRO A 76 -0.06 13.33 8.20
C PRO A 76 -1.19 13.33 7.16
N ALA A 77 -1.06 14.18 6.14
CA ALA A 77 -1.88 14.08 4.95
C ALA A 77 -1.44 12.87 4.12
N MET A 78 -2.38 12.15 3.51
CA MET A 78 -2.10 10.97 2.68
C MET A 78 -2.45 11.18 1.20
N SER A 79 -2.88 12.39 0.82
CA SER A 79 -3.31 12.74 -0.55
C SER A 79 -2.21 12.58 -1.60
N ASP A 80 -0.96 12.68 -1.18
CA ASP A 80 0.26 12.63 -1.98
C ASP A 80 1.20 11.51 -1.52
N ALA A 81 0.67 10.50 -0.82
CA ALA A 81 1.44 9.36 -0.32
C ALA A 81 2.16 8.56 -1.43
N TYR A 82 1.65 8.63 -2.66
CA TYR A 82 2.25 7.99 -3.85
C TYR A 82 2.81 9.04 -4.80
N ASP A 83 4.14 9.25 -4.72
CA ASP A 83 4.85 10.28 -5.48
C ASP A 83 4.54 10.23 -6.98
N ARG A 84 4.08 11.37 -7.49
CA ARG A 84 3.65 11.51 -8.88
C ARG A 84 4.81 11.41 -9.87
N ASP A 85 5.94 12.01 -9.54
CA ASP A 85 7.09 12.10 -10.45
C ASP A 85 7.71 10.73 -10.66
N MET A 86 7.79 9.92 -9.61
CA MET A 86 8.31 8.57 -9.69
C MET A 86 7.36 7.61 -10.40
N ARG A 87 6.03 7.77 -10.27
CA ARG A 87 5.06 7.03 -11.10
C ARG A 87 5.23 7.38 -12.58
N GLN A 88 5.39 8.66 -12.91
CA GLN A 88 5.65 9.10 -14.28
C GLN A 88 6.97 8.55 -14.85
N LYS A 89 8.04 8.54 -14.03
CA LYS A 89 9.31 7.91 -14.39
C LYS A 89 9.14 6.42 -14.63
N ALA A 90 8.41 5.70 -13.78
CA ALA A 90 8.14 4.27 -13.94
C ALA A 90 7.42 3.97 -15.27
N HIS A 91 6.37 4.73 -15.60
CA HIS A 91 5.70 4.64 -16.92
C HIS A 91 6.64 4.92 -18.08
N SER A 92 7.50 5.94 -17.96
CA SER A 92 8.44 6.32 -19.01
C SER A 92 9.49 5.23 -19.23
N THR A 93 10.05 4.67 -18.16
CA THR A 93 11.02 3.58 -18.21
C THR A 93 10.39 2.30 -18.77
N TRP A 94 9.17 1.97 -18.37
CA TRP A 94 8.44 0.80 -18.89
C TRP A 94 8.28 0.87 -20.41
N LYS A 95 7.87 2.02 -20.94
CA LYS A 95 7.77 2.24 -22.39
C LYS A 95 9.11 2.08 -23.12
N GLN A 96 10.21 2.48 -22.48
CA GLN A 96 11.55 2.32 -23.04
C GLN A 96 12.04 0.87 -23.07
N MET A 97 11.57 0.03 -22.14
CA MET A 97 11.90 -1.39 -22.11
C MET A 97 11.26 -2.18 -23.26
N GLY A 98 10.20 -1.64 -23.89
CA GLY A 98 9.56 -2.28 -25.03
C GLY A 98 8.71 -3.50 -24.67
N GLU A 99 8.24 -3.57 -23.43
CA GLU A 99 7.36 -4.64 -22.96
C GLU A 99 6.04 -4.68 -23.74
N GLN A 100 5.51 -5.88 -23.96
CA GLN A 100 4.25 -6.06 -24.70
C GLN A 100 3.01 -5.67 -23.88
N ARG A 101 3.09 -5.83 -22.55
CA ARG A 101 2.01 -5.47 -21.63
C ARG A 101 2.12 -4.00 -21.25
N GLU A 102 0.99 -3.35 -21.04
CA GLU A 102 0.98 -1.99 -20.50
C GLU A 102 1.23 -2.02 -18.98
N LEU A 103 1.93 -1.00 -18.48
CA LEU A 103 2.05 -0.78 -17.05
C LEU A 103 0.72 -0.19 -16.54
N GLN A 104 0.02 -0.93 -15.69
CA GLN A 104 -1.25 -0.51 -15.13
C GLN A 104 -1.03 0.52 -14.01
N GLU A 105 -2.05 1.30 -13.70
CA GLU A 105 -2.05 2.23 -12.57
C GLU A 105 -3.45 2.33 -11.96
N GLY A 106 -3.56 2.16 -10.63
CA GLY A 106 -4.87 2.05 -9.99
C GLY A 106 -4.88 2.25 -8.48
N THR A 107 -6.06 2.09 -7.89
CA THR A 107 -6.33 2.20 -6.46
C THR A 107 -6.24 0.82 -5.79
N TYR A 108 -5.44 0.70 -4.75
CA TYR A 108 -5.30 -0.55 -3.99
C TYR A 108 -6.13 -0.53 -2.70
N VAL A 109 -6.91 -1.57 -2.45
CA VAL A 109 -7.62 -1.72 -1.19
C VAL A 109 -6.98 -2.77 -0.29
N MET A 110 -6.75 -2.39 0.96
CA MET A 110 -6.27 -3.28 1.98
C MET A 110 -7.45 -3.91 2.73
N VAL A 111 -7.46 -5.24 2.83
CA VAL A 111 -8.35 -6.00 3.70
C VAL A 111 -7.56 -6.73 4.79
N ALA A 112 -8.24 -7.22 5.83
CA ALA A 112 -7.58 -7.90 6.93
C ALA A 112 -7.02 -9.30 6.54
N GLY A 113 -7.71 -10.03 5.66
CA GLY A 113 -7.42 -11.45 5.40
C GLY A 113 -7.70 -12.35 6.61
N PRO A 114 -7.28 -13.63 6.61
CA PRO A 114 -6.48 -14.33 5.58
C PRO A 114 -7.31 -15.07 4.52
N SER A 115 -8.64 -14.94 4.58
CA SER A 115 -9.53 -15.50 3.57
C SER A 115 -9.62 -14.53 2.40
N TYR A 116 -9.43 -15.05 1.19
CA TYR A 116 -9.75 -14.34 -0.03
C TYR A 116 -11.21 -13.88 -0.06
N GLU A 117 -11.45 -12.87 -0.88
CA GLU A 117 -12.73 -12.21 -1.02
C GLU A 117 -13.76 -13.12 -1.67
N THR A 118 -14.98 -13.08 -1.16
CA THR A 118 -16.16 -13.62 -1.83
C THR A 118 -16.52 -12.75 -3.04
N VAL A 119 -17.33 -13.30 -3.96
CA VAL A 119 -17.81 -12.55 -5.14
C VAL A 119 -18.52 -11.25 -4.76
N ALA A 120 -19.30 -11.26 -3.68
CA ALA A 120 -20.00 -10.07 -3.20
C ALA A 120 -19.04 -9.01 -2.65
N GLU A 121 -17.98 -9.42 -1.96
CA GLU A 121 -16.92 -8.53 -1.49
C GLU A 121 -16.13 -7.95 -2.66
N CYS A 122 -15.78 -8.75 -3.67
CA CYS A 122 -15.13 -8.23 -4.89
C CYS A 122 -15.98 -7.13 -5.56
N HIS A 123 -17.28 -7.36 -5.76
CA HIS A 123 -18.18 -6.34 -6.31
C HIS A 123 -18.27 -5.08 -5.44
N LEU A 124 -18.30 -5.25 -4.12
CA LEU A 124 -18.28 -4.12 -3.20
C LEU A 124 -17.01 -3.28 -3.38
N LEU A 125 -15.84 -3.92 -3.39
CA LEU A 125 -14.55 -3.25 -3.53
C LEU A 125 -14.40 -2.57 -4.89
N GLN A 126 -14.86 -3.20 -5.97
CA GLN A 126 -14.95 -2.57 -7.30
C GLN A 126 -15.84 -1.33 -7.29
N ASN A 127 -17.02 -1.41 -6.67
CA ASN A 127 -17.95 -0.28 -6.56
C ASN A 127 -17.41 0.88 -5.70
N LEU A 128 -16.47 0.59 -4.78
CA LEU A 128 -15.73 1.59 -4.03
C LEU A 128 -14.58 2.22 -4.84
N GLY A 129 -14.32 1.74 -6.07
CA GLY A 129 -13.29 2.24 -6.96
C GLY A 129 -11.91 1.62 -6.74
N ALA A 130 -11.82 0.43 -6.14
CA ALA A 130 -10.58 -0.31 -6.04
C ALA A 130 -10.30 -1.11 -7.32
N ASP A 131 -9.06 -1.04 -7.79
CA ASP A 131 -8.55 -1.77 -8.97
C ASP A 131 -7.85 -3.07 -8.58
N ALA A 132 -7.29 -3.12 -7.36
CA ALA A 132 -6.65 -4.31 -6.81
C ALA A 132 -6.90 -4.41 -5.30
N VAL A 133 -6.97 -5.64 -4.78
CA VAL A 133 -7.13 -5.94 -3.34
C VAL A 133 -5.96 -6.74 -2.83
N GLY A 134 -5.56 -6.52 -1.57
CA GLY A 134 -4.69 -7.48 -0.91
C GLY A 134 -4.76 -7.40 0.61
N GLU A 135 -4.16 -8.39 1.23
CA GLU A 135 -4.35 -8.67 2.64
C GLU A 135 -3.24 -8.09 3.52
N LYS A 136 -3.57 -7.84 4.79
CA LYS A 136 -2.62 -7.40 5.83
C LYS A 136 -1.43 -8.35 6.03
N GLY A 137 -1.60 -9.64 5.72
CA GLY A 137 -0.55 -10.65 5.81
C GLY A 137 0.55 -10.46 4.76
N ASN A 138 0.23 -9.78 3.66
CA ASN A 138 1.24 -9.43 2.68
C ASN A 138 1.96 -8.16 3.11
N LEU A 139 3.30 -8.23 3.12
CA LEU A 139 4.23 -7.21 3.60
C LEU A 139 3.75 -5.78 3.31
N ALA A 140 3.28 -5.53 2.08
CA ALA A 140 2.72 -4.27 1.61
C ALA A 140 1.66 -3.59 2.47
N GLY A 141 0.66 -4.33 2.97
CA GLY A 141 -0.49 -3.72 3.66
C GLY A 141 -0.09 -2.94 4.91
N GLY A 142 1.00 -3.36 5.57
CA GLY A 142 1.54 -2.62 6.70
C GLY A 142 2.28 -1.34 6.32
N PHE A 143 2.95 -1.31 5.17
CA PHE A 143 3.83 -0.20 4.76
C PHE A 143 3.06 1.05 4.29
N ILE A 144 1.85 0.87 3.76
CA ILE A 144 1.02 1.91 3.13
C ILE A 144 0.68 3.09 4.06
N MET A 145 0.77 2.93 5.38
CA MET A 145 0.26 3.89 6.35
C MET A 145 1.30 4.87 6.96
N TRP A 146 2.46 5.00 6.33
CA TRP A 146 3.52 5.91 6.78
C TRP A 146 3.75 7.00 5.73
N GLY A 147 3.08 8.14 5.94
CA GLY A 147 2.95 9.26 5.00
C GLY A 147 4.19 10.10 4.72
N ASP A 148 5.37 9.50 4.59
CA ASP A 148 6.59 10.18 4.12
C ASP A 148 7.46 9.29 3.22
N PHE A 149 7.00 8.07 2.90
CA PHE A 149 7.76 7.13 2.09
C PHE A 149 7.16 6.96 0.72
N PHE A 150 7.99 7.19 -0.28
CA PHE A 150 7.73 6.69 -1.62
C PHE A 150 7.42 5.19 -1.58
N CYS A 151 6.44 4.71 -2.34
CA CYS A 151 6.20 3.27 -2.50
C CYS A 151 5.84 3.00 -3.96
N LEU A 152 6.76 2.36 -4.70
CA LEU A 152 6.43 1.75 -5.98
C LEU A 152 5.97 0.31 -5.74
N PHE A 153 4.79 -0.04 -6.24
CA PHE A 153 4.24 -1.39 -6.13
C PHE A 153 4.33 -2.13 -7.46
N PHE A 154 4.73 -3.39 -7.36
CA PHE A 154 4.76 -4.34 -8.47
C PHE A 154 3.81 -5.49 -8.15
N PHE A 155 2.95 -5.80 -9.12
CA PHE A 155 2.02 -6.92 -9.13
C PHE A 155 2.63 -8.08 -9.98
N PHE A 156 2.25 -9.33 -9.68
CA PHE A 156 2.55 -10.54 -10.45
C PHE A 156 1.24 -11.29 -10.70
#